data_AF-A0A6I5PK77-F1
#
_entry.id   AF-A0A6I5PK77-F1
#
_cell.length_a   1.000
_cell.length_b   1.000
_cell.length_c   1.000
_cell.angle_alpha   90.00
_cell.angle_beta   90.00
_cell.angle_gamma   90.00
#
_symmetry.space_group_name_H-M   'P 1'
#
loop_
_entity.id
_entity.type
_entity.pdbx_description
1 polymer ?
#
loop_
_entity_poly.entity_id
_entity_poly.type
_entity_poly.pdbx_seq_one_letter_code
_entity_poly.pdbx_strand_id
1 'polypeptide(L)' 'MPRFLYGDRLCWKTQNDTTDWGIVIGRFYSFAPHRCHWHWCYLIWLDPDSPSAAWVKADIAWEDDLEPLETEPAL' A
#
# COMPACT_ATOMS: atom_id res chain seq x y z
N MET A 1 -10.05 -13.39 -3.39
CA MET A 1 -8.61 -13.61 -3.18
C MET A 1 -7.94 -12.24 -3.08
N PRO A 2 -6.83 -12.09 -2.33
CA PRO A 2 -6.13 -10.80 -2.23
C PRO A 2 -5.60 -10.37 -3.59
N ARG A 3 -5.77 -9.10 -3.93
CA ARG A 3 -5.32 -8.50 -5.20
C ARG A 3 -3.80 -8.38 -5.27
N PHE A 4 -3.14 -8.14 -4.13
CA PHE A 4 -1.69 -7.91 -4.06
C PHE A 4 -0.98 -9.03 -3.29
N LEU A 5 0.27 -9.28 -3.67
CA LEU A 5 1.13 -10.33 -3.15
C LEU A 5 2.33 -9.73 -2.39
N TYR A 6 3.04 -10.59 -1.66
CA TYR A 6 4.30 -10.20 -1.02
C TYR A 6 5.32 -9.79 -2.08
N GLY A 7 5.99 -8.67 -1.85
CA GLY A 7 6.97 -8.11 -2.79
C GLY A 7 6.38 -7.15 -3.82
N ASP A 8 5.05 -7.05 -3.94
CA ASP A 8 4.44 -6.06 -4.82
C ASP A 8 4.78 -4.64 -4.33
N ARG A 9 5.10 -3.76 -5.28
CA ARG A 9 5.30 -2.33 -5.01
C ARG A 9 3.99 -1.61 -5.18
N LEU A 10 3.52 -0.95 -4.13
CA LEU A 10 2.25 -0.26 -4.11
C LEU A 10 2.43 1.19 -3.67
N CYS A 11 1.53 2.05 -4.10
CA CYS A 11 1.36 3.39 -3.58
C CYS A 11 -0.09 3.60 -3.13
N TRP A 12 -0.29 4.62 -2.29
CA TRP A 12 -1.63 5.05 -1.92
C TRP A 12 -2.24 5.80 -3.09
N LYS A 13 -3.54 5.58 -3.33
CA LYS A 13 -4.31 6.34 -4.32
C LYS A 13 -4.45 7.79 -3.85
N THR A 14 -4.10 8.75 -4.69
CA THR A 14 -4.60 10.13 -4.54
C THR A 14 -5.13 10.69 -5.84
N GLN A 15 -5.87 11.78 -5.70
CA GLN A 15 -6.35 12.52 -6.85
C GLN A 15 -5.32 13.52 -7.38
N ASN A 16 -4.27 13.95 -6.65
CA ASN A 16 -3.46 15.11 -7.06
C ASN A 16 -2.01 15.24 -6.51
N ASP A 17 -1.42 14.28 -5.77
CA ASP A 17 -0.08 14.47 -5.18
C ASP A 17 0.80 13.21 -5.15
N THR A 18 2.11 13.38 -4.93
CA THR A 18 3.03 12.31 -4.52
C THR A 18 2.57 11.69 -3.21
N THR A 19 2.21 10.40 -3.25
CA THR A 19 1.76 9.63 -2.10
C THR A 19 2.89 8.84 -1.48
N ASP A 20 2.61 8.20 -0.34
CA ASP A 20 3.52 7.19 0.15
C ASP A 20 3.54 5.95 -0.76
N TRP A 21 4.70 5.31 -0.85
CA TRP A 21 4.89 4.05 -1.57
C TRP A 21 5.82 3.12 -0.82
N GLY A 22 5.74 1.84 -1.18
CA GLY A 22 6.56 0.83 -0.55
C GLY A 22 6.29 -0.56 -1.08
N ILE A 23 6.79 -1.55 -0.34
CA ILE A 23 6.71 -2.96 -0.69
C ILE A 23 5.79 -3.68 0.28
N VAL A 24 4.92 -4.55 -0.24
CA VAL A 24 4.07 -5.41 0.60
C VAL A 24 4.94 -6.44 1.34
N ILE A 25 4.94 -6.34 2.67
CA ILE A 25 5.65 -7.27 3.57
C ILE A 25 4.70 -8.12 4.43
N GLY A 26 3.39 -7.89 4.32
CA GLY A 26 2.38 -8.60 5.08
C GLY A 26 0.98 -8.35 4.53
N ARG A 27 0.07 -9.29 4.80
CA ARG A 27 -1.37 -9.10 4.57
C ARG A 27 -2.19 -9.90 5.56
N PHE A 28 -3.36 -9.36 5.90
CA PHE A 28 -4.32 -10.01 6.77
C PHE A 28 -5.74 -9.60 6.39
N TYR A 29 -6.71 -10.41 6.78
CA TYR A 29 -8.12 -10.15 6.55
C TYR A 29 -8.73 -9.60 7.83
N SER A 30 -9.30 -8.40 7.78
CA SER A 30 -9.83 -7.70 8.96
C SER A 30 -11.14 -7.00 8.64
N PHE A 31 -11.93 -6.71 9.67
CA PHE A 31 -13.16 -5.95 9.50
C PHE A 31 -12.83 -4.48 9.20
N ALA A 32 -13.20 -4.01 8.01
CA ALA A 32 -13.00 -2.65 7.55
C ALA A 32 -14.18 -1.77 7.99
N PRO A 33 -14.02 -0.89 9.02
CA PRO A 33 -15.15 -0.16 9.59
C PRO A 33 -15.76 0.83 8.61
N HIS A 34 -14.94 1.46 7.75
CA HIS A 34 -15.37 2.39 6.70
C HIS A 34 -16.27 1.73 5.64
N ARG A 35 -16.36 0.40 5.68
CA ARG A 35 -17.02 -0.44 4.68
C ARG A 35 -18.09 -1.35 5.25
N CYS A 36 -18.15 -1.45 6.58
CA CYS A 36 -19.00 -2.39 7.30
C CYS A 36 -18.88 -3.84 6.79
N HIS A 37 -17.71 -4.25 6.29
CA HIS A 37 -17.45 -5.61 5.81
C HIS A 37 -16.00 -6.02 6.02
N TRP A 38 -15.74 -7.32 5.92
CA TRP A 38 -14.39 -7.86 6.00
C TRP A 38 -13.62 -7.61 4.70
N HIS A 39 -12.40 -7.07 4.82
CA HIS A 39 -11.60 -6.65 3.69
C HIS A 39 -10.12 -6.97 3.86
N TRP A 40 -9.39 -7.03 2.74
CA TRP A 40 -7.95 -7.22 2.76
C TRP A 40 -7.24 -5.95 3.21
N CYS A 41 -6.28 -6.14 4.11
CA CYS A 41 -5.43 -5.10 4.67
C CYS A 41 -3.97 -5.53 4.51
N TYR A 42 -3.12 -4.60 4.12
CA TYR A 42 -1.73 -4.85 3.76
C TYR A 42 -0.81 -4.08 4.67
N LEU A 43 0.27 -4.73 5.10
CA LEU A 43 1.40 -4.09 5.78
C LEU A 43 2.46 -3.78 4.72
N ILE A 44 2.75 -2.49 4.58
CA ILE A 44 3.65 -1.97 3.55
C ILE A 44 4.90 -1.42 4.24
N TRP A 45 6.07 -1.89 3.81
CA TRP A 45 7.34 -1.30 4.18
C TRP A 45 7.62 -0.13 3.27
N LEU A 46 7.67 1.08 3.84
CA LEU A 46 7.83 2.31 3.07
C LEU A 46 9.23 2.40 2.48
N ASP A 47 9.29 2.89 1.25
CA ASP A 47 10.55 3.23 0.61
C ASP A 47 11.24 4.39 1.37
N PRO A 48 12.57 4.41 1.53
CA PRO A 48 13.26 5.50 2.21
C PRO A 48 12.97 6.90 1.66
N ASP A 49 12.64 7.00 0.37
CA ASP A 49 12.33 8.27 -0.31
C ASP A 49 10.83 8.63 -0.27
N SER A 50 10.00 7.77 0.32
CA SER A 50 8.57 8.02 0.53
C SER A 50 8.36 9.19 1.51
N PRO A 51 7.37 10.09 1.29
CA PRO A 51 7.14 11.26 2.13
C PRO A 51 7.14 11.00 3.64
N SER A 52 6.49 9.93 4.09
CA SER A 52 6.35 9.58 5.51
C SER A 52 7.51 8.76 6.07
N ALA A 53 8.46 8.30 5.24
CA ALA A 53 9.55 7.41 5.65
C ALA A 53 10.54 8.03 6.64
N ALA A 54 10.53 9.37 6.75
CA ALA A 54 11.24 10.12 7.76
C ALA A 54 10.74 9.84 9.19
N TRP A 55 9.48 9.43 9.36
CA TRP A 55 8.85 9.22 10.67
C TRP A 55 8.41 7.78 10.92
N VAL A 56 8.07 7.03 9.88
CA VAL A 56 7.55 5.65 9.98
C VAL A 56 8.16 4.73 8.94
N LYS A 57 8.49 3.48 9.32
CA LYS A 57 9.09 2.49 8.40
C LYS A 57 8.08 1.58 7.71
N ALA A 58 6.94 1.36 8.34
CA ALA A 58 5.89 0.55 7.77
C ALA A 58 4.52 1.13 8.14
N ASP A 59 3.61 1.08 7.19
CA ASP A 59 2.23 1.52 7.38
C ASP A 59 1.24 0.45 6.90
N ILE A 60 -0.02 0.59 7.31
CA ILE A 60 -1.10 -0.33 7.00
C ILE A 60 -2.16 0.37 6.15
N ALA A 61 -2.57 -0.26 5.06
CA ALA A 61 -3.62 0.26 4.19
C ALA A 61 -4.59 -0.83 3.73
N TRP A 62 -5.83 -0.42 3.45
CA TRP A 62 -6.84 -1.30 2.87
C TRP A 62 -6.58 -1.49 1.38
N GLU A 63 -6.97 -2.65 0.83
CA GLU A 63 -6.76 -3.00 -0.57
C GLU A 63 -7.23 -1.94 -1.57
N ASP A 64 -8.26 -1.18 -1.20
CA ASP A 64 -8.90 -0.22 -2.08
C ASP A 64 -8.28 1.16 -2.04
N ASP A 65 -7.46 1.43 -1.04
CA ASP A 65 -6.66 2.64 -0.92
C ASP A 65 -5.34 2.51 -1.68
N LEU A 66 -5.05 1.32 -2.23
CA LEU A 66 -3.77 0.97 -2.84
C LEU A 66 -3.89 0.71 -4.35
N GLU A 67 -2.83 1.05 -5.05
CA GLU A 67 -2.62 0.71 -6.45
C GLU A 67 -1.18 0.31 -6.73
N PRO A 68 -0.92 -0.48 -7.80
CA PRO A 68 0.44 -0.81 -8.20
C PRO A 68 1.25 0.47 -8.48
N LEU A 69 2.45 0.54 -7.92
CA LEU A 69 3.39 1.58 -8.29
C LEU A 69 3.87 1.29 -9.72
N GLU A 70 3.46 2.13 -10.67
CA GLU A 70 3.89 2.01 -12.07
C GLU A 70 5.42 2.04 -12.10
N THR A 71 6.02 0.90 -12.42
CA THR A 71 7.43 0.84 -12.73
C THR A 71 7.52 1.17 -14.21
N GLU A 72 8.05 2.34 -14.58
CA GLU A 72 8.35 2.62 -15.99
C GLU A 72 9.08 1.39 -16.58
N PRO A 73 8.66 0.86 -17.74
CA PRO A 73 9.41 -0.20 -18.38
C PRO A 73 10.82 0.33 -18.64
N ALA A 74 11.83 -0.34 -18.06
CA ALA A 74 13.22 -0.04 -18.35
C ALA A 74 13.41 -0.07 -19.88
N LEU A 75 13.71 1.10 -20.45
CA LEU A 75 14.07 1.28 -21.86
C LEU A 75 15.36 0.54 -22.20
#